data_AF-D4NXS2-F1
#
_entry.id   AF-D4NXS2-F1
#
_cell.length_a   1.000
_cell.length_b   1.000
_cell.length_c   1.000
_cell.angle_alpha   90.00
_cell.angle_beta   90.00
_cell.angle_gamma   90.00
#
_symmetry.space_group_name_H-M   'P 1'
#
loop_
_entity.id
_entity.type
_entity.pdbx_description
1 polymer ?
#
loop_
_entity_poly.entity_id
_entity_poly.type
_entity_poly.pdbx_seq_one_letter_code
_entity_poly.pdbx_strand_id
1 'polypeptide(L)'
;QYVGLRDGQNTVEDYVNYVKQDLMGIARDDLVASIARHVDSSVHLFEKWGLPIWLDENGKYVHEGRWQLMINGESYKVIIAEAAKNALGTENIYERIFVVEPIMDGDKIAGCLGFSTRENKFYIIKAKAVIVGMGGAVHVFKPRSTGEGLGRAWYPPWNSGSSAYFTLRAGAEMTCQEVRFIPVRFKDAYGPVGAWFLLFKSRATNAFGGEYMVERKAELDNWGTYGKVKPIPANLRNYLGMLDVMEGKGPIYMRTEEALQKIAASVPDEKERKKKIKHLEEEAWEDFLDMC
;
A
#
# COMPACT_ATOMS: atom_id res chain seq x y z
N GLN A 1 -10.86 -15.28 -5.50
CA GLN A 1 -11.79 -14.34 -4.87
C GLN A 1 -10.96 -13.62 -3.85
N TYR A 2 -10.94 -12.30 -3.88
CA TYR A 2 -9.91 -11.52 -3.20
C TYR A 2 -10.38 -11.15 -1.78
N VAL A 3 -11.57 -10.59 -1.65
CA VAL A 3 -12.19 -10.33 -0.34
C VAL A 3 -12.97 -11.55 0.15
N GLY A 4 -13.09 -12.64 -0.61
CA GLY A 4 -13.84 -13.84 -0.17
C GLY A 4 -15.34 -13.60 -0.02
N LEU A 5 -15.88 -12.61 -0.73
CA LEU A 5 -17.29 -12.20 -0.66
C LEU A 5 -18.23 -13.28 -1.19
N ARG A 6 -17.86 -13.95 -2.30
CA ARG A 6 -18.72 -14.96 -2.93
C ARG A 6 -18.71 -16.28 -2.17
N ASP A 7 -17.61 -16.63 -1.51
CA ASP A 7 -17.50 -17.81 -0.65
C ASP A 7 -18.04 -17.57 0.78
N GLY A 8 -18.52 -16.35 1.07
CA GLY A 8 -19.12 -15.97 2.35
C GLY A 8 -18.14 -15.86 3.53
N GLN A 9 -16.82 -15.90 3.26
CA GLN A 9 -15.80 -15.82 4.30
C GLN A 9 -15.64 -14.41 4.86
N ASN A 10 -15.87 -13.38 4.03
CA ASN A 10 -16.02 -12.01 4.49
C ASN A 10 -17.21 -11.36 3.81
N THR A 11 -17.65 -10.25 4.38
CA THR A 11 -18.70 -9.40 3.83
C THR A 11 -18.16 -8.01 3.50
N VAL A 12 -18.92 -7.26 2.68
CA VAL A 12 -18.62 -5.83 2.44
C VAL A 12 -18.64 -5.05 3.76
N GLU A 13 -19.56 -5.41 4.66
CA GLU A 13 -19.68 -4.81 5.99
C GLU A 13 -18.43 -5.07 6.84
N ASP A 14 -17.88 -6.29 6.82
CA ASP A 14 -16.62 -6.60 7.52
C ASP A 14 -15.48 -5.70 7.05
N TYR A 15 -15.38 -5.47 5.73
CA TYR A 15 -14.33 -4.64 5.17
C TYR A 15 -14.53 -3.16 5.50
N VAL A 16 -15.77 -2.65 5.42
CA VAL A 16 -16.11 -1.28 5.83
C VAL A 16 -15.77 -1.06 7.30
N ASN A 17 -16.17 -1.99 8.17
CA ASN A 17 -15.87 -1.93 9.60
C ASN A 17 -14.36 -1.95 9.86
N TYR A 18 -13.62 -2.82 9.15
CA TYR A 18 -12.16 -2.86 9.24
C TYR A 18 -11.51 -1.51 8.87
N VAL A 19 -11.85 -0.95 7.70
CA VAL A 19 -11.28 0.32 7.23
C VAL A 19 -11.64 1.46 8.17
N LYS A 20 -12.90 1.55 8.59
CA LYS A 20 -13.38 2.58 9.51
C LYS A 20 -12.66 2.53 10.85
N GLN A 21 -12.45 1.33 11.39
CA GLN A 21 -11.75 1.16 12.66
C GLN A 21 -10.26 1.50 12.54
N ASP A 22 -9.59 1.12 11.44
CA ASP A 22 -8.19 1.47 11.20
C ASP A 22 -8.00 2.99 11.03
N LEU A 23 -9.00 3.68 10.46
CA LEU A 23 -9.06 5.14 10.34
C LEU A 23 -9.68 5.83 11.56
N MET A 24 -9.66 5.18 12.73
CA MET A 24 -10.11 5.76 14.01
C MET A 24 -11.55 6.29 13.99
N GLY A 25 -12.42 5.64 13.23
CA GLY A 25 -13.85 5.96 13.10
C GLY A 25 -14.19 6.91 11.96
N ILE A 26 -13.20 7.54 11.31
CA ILE A 26 -13.41 8.56 10.29
C ILE A 26 -13.19 7.95 8.90
N ALA A 27 -14.28 7.48 8.30
CA ALA A 27 -14.29 6.95 6.95
C ALA A 27 -15.60 7.28 6.24
N ARG A 28 -15.56 7.31 4.90
CA ARG A 28 -16.76 7.37 4.05
C ARG A 28 -17.23 5.97 3.72
N ASP A 29 -18.07 5.42 4.59
CA ASP A 29 -18.55 4.04 4.53
C ASP A 29 -19.15 3.70 3.16
N ASP A 30 -19.86 4.64 2.53
CA ASP A 30 -20.45 4.51 1.20
C ASP A 30 -19.39 4.32 0.10
N LEU A 31 -18.29 5.07 0.15
CA LEU A 31 -17.20 4.96 -0.82
C LEU A 31 -16.41 3.68 -0.61
N VAL A 32 -16.12 3.32 0.66
CA VAL A 32 -15.44 2.07 1.00
C VAL A 32 -16.25 0.86 0.56
N ALA A 33 -17.55 0.84 0.84
CA ALA A 33 -18.46 -0.21 0.39
C ALA A 33 -18.51 -0.30 -1.14
N SER A 34 -18.50 0.84 -1.83
CA SER A 34 -18.48 0.88 -3.30
C SER A 34 -17.21 0.26 -3.88
N ILE A 35 -16.04 0.51 -3.28
CA ILE A 35 -14.78 -0.14 -3.69
C ILE A 35 -14.84 -1.64 -3.40
N ALA A 36 -15.20 -2.02 -2.17
CA ALA A 36 -15.18 -3.40 -1.71
C ALA A 36 -16.04 -4.34 -2.56
N ARG A 37 -17.20 -3.88 -3.04
CA ARG A 37 -18.09 -4.71 -3.87
C ARG A 37 -17.65 -4.85 -5.34
N HIS A 38 -16.70 -4.05 -5.81
CA HIS A 38 -16.22 -4.09 -7.20
C HIS A 38 -14.78 -4.64 -7.35
N VAL A 39 -13.96 -4.53 -6.30
CA VAL A 39 -12.52 -4.82 -6.37
C VAL A 39 -12.21 -6.27 -6.79
N ASP A 40 -13.00 -7.25 -6.35
CA ASP A 40 -12.79 -8.67 -6.71
C ASP A 40 -12.84 -8.88 -8.22
N SER A 41 -13.75 -8.20 -8.93
CA SER A 41 -13.85 -8.30 -10.39
C SER A 41 -12.62 -7.72 -11.10
N SER A 42 -12.05 -6.63 -10.57
CA SER A 42 -10.79 -6.09 -11.10
C SER A 42 -9.62 -7.06 -10.90
N VAL A 43 -9.52 -7.70 -9.73
CA VAL A 43 -8.47 -8.69 -9.45
C VAL A 43 -8.59 -9.91 -10.38
N HIS A 44 -9.82 -10.40 -10.62
CA HIS A 44 -10.04 -11.48 -11.60
C HIS A 44 -9.65 -11.08 -13.03
N LEU A 45 -9.84 -9.80 -13.40
CA LEU A 45 -9.36 -9.31 -14.69
C LEU A 45 -7.83 -9.25 -14.74
N PHE A 46 -7.17 -8.85 -13.66
CA PHE A 46 -5.70 -8.82 -13.61
C PHE A 46 -5.11 -10.22 -13.82
N GLU A 47 -5.64 -11.22 -13.13
CA GLU A 47 -5.25 -12.62 -13.33
C GLU A 47 -5.52 -13.07 -14.77
N LYS A 48 -6.70 -12.75 -15.32
CA LYS A 48 -7.05 -13.07 -16.72
C LYS A 48 -6.11 -12.40 -17.73
N TRP A 49 -5.58 -11.23 -17.43
CA TRP A 49 -4.59 -10.53 -18.27
C TRP A 49 -3.16 -11.05 -18.09
N GLY A 50 -2.95 -12.00 -17.16
CA GLY A 50 -1.68 -12.70 -16.99
C GLY A 50 -0.92 -12.36 -15.71
N LEU A 51 -1.52 -11.65 -14.75
CA LEU A 51 -0.90 -11.43 -13.45
C LEU A 51 -0.85 -12.75 -12.67
N PRO A 52 0.34 -13.29 -12.33
CA PRO A 52 0.41 -14.53 -11.57
C PRO A 52 0.03 -14.28 -10.11
N ILE A 53 -1.08 -14.88 -9.67
CA ILE A 53 -1.50 -14.88 -8.27
C ILE A 53 -1.11 -16.23 -7.66
N TRP A 54 -0.56 -16.22 -6.44
CA TRP A 54 -0.10 -17.44 -5.79
C TRP A 54 -1.28 -18.35 -5.46
N LEU A 55 -1.08 -19.65 -5.69
CA LEU A 55 -2.02 -20.70 -5.37
C LEU A 55 -1.40 -21.71 -4.41
N ASP A 56 -2.19 -22.21 -3.47
CA ASP A 56 -1.82 -23.34 -2.60
C ASP A 56 -1.90 -24.68 -3.37
N GLU A 57 -1.52 -25.78 -2.68
CA GLU A 57 -1.56 -27.13 -3.25
C GLU A 57 -2.95 -27.58 -3.73
N ASN A 58 -4.02 -26.91 -3.26
CA ASN A 58 -5.41 -27.18 -3.63
C ASN A 58 -5.94 -26.21 -4.69
N GLY A 59 -5.09 -25.32 -5.23
CA GLY A 59 -5.48 -24.32 -6.21
C GLY A 59 -6.25 -23.12 -5.65
N LYS A 60 -6.22 -22.89 -4.33
CA LYS A 60 -6.82 -21.70 -3.70
C LYS A 60 -5.79 -20.59 -3.59
N TYR A 61 -6.24 -19.33 -3.64
CA TYR A 61 -5.35 -18.18 -3.52
C TYR A 61 -4.63 -18.14 -2.16
N VAL A 62 -3.32 -17.85 -2.20
CA VAL A 62 -2.51 -17.69 -0.99
C VAL A 62 -2.74 -16.29 -0.43
N HIS A 63 -3.20 -16.25 0.82
CA HIS A 63 -3.43 -15.02 1.55
C HIS A 63 -2.19 -14.61 2.36
N GLU A 64 -1.73 -13.36 2.19
CA GLU A 64 -0.73 -12.75 3.07
C GLU A 64 -1.34 -12.49 4.46
N GLY A 65 -2.51 -11.84 4.45
CA GLY A 65 -3.37 -11.56 5.60
C GLY A 65 -4.84 -11.73 5.23
N ARG A 66 -5.75 -11.27 6.08
CA ARG A 66 -7.20 -11.42 5.84
C ARG A 66 -7.66 -10.81 4.51
N TRP A 67 -7.04 -9.71 4.07
CA TRP A 67 -7.52 -8.88 2.96
C TRP A 67 -6.57 -8.84 1.76
N GLN A 68 -5.45 -9.56 1.81
CA GLN A 68 -4.36 -9.45 0.83
C GLN A 68 -4.04 -10.82 0.25
N LEU A 69 -3.70 -10.85 -1.03
CA LEU A 69 -3.23 -12.04 -1.75
C LEU A 69 -1.77 -11.85 -2.15
N MET A 70 -1.01 -12.95 -2.13
CA MET A 70 0.35 -12.97 -2.67
C MET A 70 0.30 -13.05 -4.20
N ILE A 71 1.16 -12.28 -4.87
CA ILE A 71 1.31 -12.24 -6.33
C ILE A 71 2.79 -12.30 -6.70
N ASN A 72 3.09 -12.68 -7.94
CA ASN A 72 4.40 -12.37 -8.53
C ASN A 72 4.24 -11.06 -9.31
N GLY A 73 4.42 -9.94 -8.62
CA GLY A 73 3.99 -8.61 -9.06
C GLY A 73 4.98 -7.82 -9.91
N GLU A 74 6.15 -8.34 -10.25
CA GLU A 74 7.22 -7.60 -10.97
C GLU A 74 6.69 -6.88 -12.23
N SER A 75 5.87 -7.58 -13.02
CA SER A 75 5.30 -7.05 -14.27
C SER A 75 3.88 -6.48 -14.10
N TYR A 76 3.40 -6.29 -12.87
CA TYR A 76 2.02 -5.88 -12.60
C TYR A 76 1.65 -4.60 -13.36
N LYS A 77 2.47 -3.55 -13.28
CA LYS A 77 2.20 -2.31 -14.00
C LYS A 77 2.20 -2.48 -15.52
N VAL A 78 3.07 -3.33 -16.07
CA VAL A 78 3.15 -3.57 -17.52
C VAL A 78 1.87 -4.25 -18.01
N ILE A 79 1.40 -5.27 -17.28
CA ILE A 79 0.14 -5.98 -17.60
C ILE A 79 -1.05 -5.01 -17.61
N ILE A 80 -1.16 -4.15 -16.59
CA ILE A 80 -2.26 -3.18 -16.53
C ILE A 80 -2.13 -2.09 -17.61
N ALA A 81 -0.91 -1.63 -17.89
CA ALA A 81 -0.66 -0.65 -18.94
C ALA A 81 -1.01 -1.21 -20.33
N GLU A 82 -0.72 -2.49 -20.60
CA GLU A 82 -1.10 -3.15 -21.84
C GLU A 82 -2.63 -3.24 -21.98
N ALA A 83 -3.33 -3.66 -20.93
CA ALA A 83 -4.80 -3.70 -20.94
C ALA A 83 -5.42 -2.32 -21.22
N ALA A 84 -4.90 -1.27 -20.59
CA ALA A 84 -5.35 0.11 -20.82
C ALA A 84 -5.04 0.58 -22.26
N LYS A 85 -3.83 0.30 -22.76
CA LYS A 85 -3.41 0.62 -24.12
C LYS A 85 -4.28 -0.04 -25.18
N ASN A 86 -4.60 -1.32 -24.99
CA ASN A 86 -5.46 -2.08 -25.89
C ASN A 86 -6.91 -1.58 -25.88
N ALA A 87 -7.40 -1.11 -24.72
CA ALA A 87 -8.75 -0.60 -24.60
C ALA A 87 -8.92 0.82 -25.17
N LEU A 88 -7.91 1.69 -25.00
CA LEU A 88 -7.99 3.10 -25.39
C LEU A 88 -7.47 3.38 -26.80
N GLY A 89 -6.55 2.57 -27.32
CA GLY A 89 -5.77 2.89 -28.51
C GLY A 89 -4.63 3.86 -28.21
N THR A 90 -3.47 3.63 -28.81
CA THR A 90 -2.24 4.42 -28.56
C THR A 90 -2.35 5.89 -28.95
N GLU A 91 -3.19 6.20 -29.94
CA GLU A 91 -3.47 7.54 -30.43
C GLU A 91 -4.19 8.41 -29.39
N ASN A 92 -4.85 7.80 -28.41
CA ASN A 92 -5.53 8.46 -27.30
C ASN A 92 -4.66 8.53 -26.02
N ILE A 93 -3.41 8.05 -26.09
CA ILE A 93 -2.48 8.04 -24.96
C ILE A 93 -1.35 9.02 -25.25
N TYR A 94 -1.28 10.05 -24.41
CA TYR A 94 -0.25 11.07 -24.51
C TYR A 94 0.76 10.91 -23.37
N GLU A 95 1.95 10.46 -23.70
CA GLU A 95 3.05 10.32 -22.74
C GLU A 95 3.94 11.56 -22.72
N ARG A 96 4.72 11.71 -21.64
CA ARG A 96 5.70 12.80 -21.46
C ARG A 96 5.10 14.22 -21.51
N ILE A 97 3.78 14.34 -21.34
CA ILE A 97 3.09 15.61 -21.10
C ILE A 97 2.89 15.77 -19.60
N PHE A 98 3.40 16.87 -19.05
CA PHE A 98 3.16 17.23 -17.66
C PHE A 98 1.98 18.22 -17.60
N VAL A 99 0.88 17.83 -16.95
CA VAL A 99 -0.30 18.66 -16.73
C VAL A 99 -0.04 19.63 -15.57
N VAL A 100 -0.37 20.90 -15.75
CA VAL A 100 -0.05 21.96 -14.78
C VAL A 100 -1.27 22.67 -14.21
N GLU A 101 -2.33 22.90 -14.98
CA GLU A 101 -3.47 23.73 -14.54
C GLU A 101 -4.80 23.18 -15.11
N PRO A 102 -5.91 23.25 -14.36
CA PRO A 102 -7.24 23.08 -14.91
C PRO A 102 -7.65 24.28 -15.78
N ILE A 103 -8.48 24.05 -16.78
CA ILE A 103 -9.17 25.11 -17.52
C ILE A 103 -10.62 25.13 -17.01
N MET A 104 -11.08 26.28 -16.52
CA MET A 104 -12.43 26.46 -16.00
C MET A 104 -13.27 27.35 -16.93
N ASP A 105 -14.57 27.06 -17.02
CA ASP A 105 -15.62 27.88 -17.63
C ASP A 105 -16.64 28.21 -16.54
N GLY A 106 -16.48 29.36 -15.88
CA GLY A 106 -17.13 29.62 -14.58
C GLY A 106 -16.74 28.55 -13.56
N ASP A 107 -17.75 27.93 -12.93
CA ASP A 107 -17.56 26.87 -11.93
C ASP A 107 -17.44 25.46 -12.56
N LYS A 108 -17.35 25.37 -13.89
CA LYS A 108 -17.32 24.10 -14.61
C LYS A 108 -15.93 23.81 -15.18
N ILE A 109 -15.45 22.58 -14.99
CA ILE A 109 -14.22 22.12 -15.66
C ILE A 109 -14.43 22.09 -17.19
N ALA A 110 -13.48 22.65 -17.93
CA ALA A 110 -13.47 22.72 -19.38
C ALA A 110 -12.24 22.04 -20.02
N GLY A 111 -11.28 21.57 -19.21
CA GLY A 111 -10.08 20.92 -19.72
C GLY A 111 -8.86 21.07 -18.81
N CYS A 112 -7.68 20.93 -19.40
CA CYS A 112 -6.40 21.17 -18.72
C CYS A 112 -5.33 21.73 -19.65
N LEU A 113 -4.32 22.35 -19.04
CA LEU A 113 -3.11 22.84 -19.66
C LEU A 113 -1.94 21.93 -19.28
N GLY A 114 -1.02 21.72 -20.21
CA GLY A 114 0.21 20.98 -19.96
C GLY A 114 1.29 21.31 -20.97
N PHE A 115 2.49 20.78 -20.77
CA PHE A 115 3.60 20.95 -21.70
C PHE A 115 4.37 19.65 -21.87
N SER A 116 5.00 19.49 -23.04
CA SER A 116 5.88 18.35 -23.31
C SER A 116 7.18 18.49 -22.54
N THR A 117 7.62 17.40 -21.93
CA THR A 117 8.94 17.28 -21.29
C THR A 117 10.02 16.78 -22.25
N ARG A 118 9.73 16.76 -23.56
CA ARG A 118 10.65 16.30 -24.63
C ARG A 118 10.79 17.30 -25.77
N GLU A 119 9.83 18.19 -25.95
CA GLU A 119 9.77 19.16 -27.04
C GLU A 119 9.23 20.50 -26.53
N ASN A 120 9.51 21.60 -27.23
CA ASN A 120 8.93 22.91 -26.91
C ASN A 120 7.49 23.00 -27.44
N LYS A 121 6.58 22.24 -26.82
CA LYS A 121 5.18 22.12 -27.21
C LYS A 121 4.26 22.29 -26.00
N PHE A 122 3.36 23.25 -26.10
CA PHE A 122 2.31 23.50 -25.12
C PHE A 122 1.00 22.84 -25.56
N TYR A 123 0.28 22.25 -24.61
CA TYR A 123 -0.96 21.52 -24.83
C TYR A 123 -2.11 22.24 -24.14
N ILE A 124 -3.18 22.45 -24.91
CA ILE A 124 -4.48 22.91 -24.43
C ILE A 124 -5.47 21.78 -24.73
N ILE A 125 -5.87 21.04 -23.71
CA ILE A 125 -6.76 19.89 -23.85
C ILE A 125 -8.13 20.34 -23.39
N LYS A 126 -9.10 20.43 -24.31
CA LYS A 126 -10.50 20.71 -23.98
C LYS A 126 -11.23 19.40 -23.71
N ALA A 127 -11.96 19.33 -22.61
CA ALA A 127 -12.68 18.13 -22.21
C ALA A 127 -14.03 18.48 -21.57
N LYS A 128 -15.02 17.60 -21.77
CA LYS A 128 -16.34 17.73 -21.13
C LYS A 128 -16.34 17.25 -19.68
N ALA A 129 -15.43 16.34 -19.36
CA ALA A 129 -15.21 15.77 -18.03
C ALA A 129 -13.72 15.46 -17.90
N VAL A 130 -13.18 15.60 -16.68
CA VAL A 130 -11.78 15.34 -16.36
C VAL A 130 -11.72 14.42 -15.14
N ILE A 131 -10.93 13.35 -15.25
CA ILE A 131 -10.61 12.46 -14.12
C ILE A 131 -9.18 12.74 -13.70
N VAL A 132 -8.96 13.02 -12.42
CA VAL A 132 -7.64 13.31 -11.86
C VAL A 132 -7.08 12.06 -11.20
N GLY A 133 -6.00 11.52 -11.76
CA GLY A 133 -5.31 10.32 -11.28
C GLY A 133 -3.79 10.49 -11.19
N MET A 134 -3.31 11.63 -10.67
CA MET A 134 -1.88 12.01 -10.64
C MET A 134 -1.17 11.64 -9.32
N GLY A 135 -1.66 10.62 -8.60
CA GLY A 135 -1.07 10.14 -7.36
C GLY A 135 -1.21 11.11 -6.17
N GLY A 136 -0.49 10.79 -5.08
CA GLY A 136 -0.45 11.56 -3.83
C GLY A 136 0.66 12.61 -3.80
N ALA A 137 1.21 12.89 -2.61
CA ALA A 137 2.30 13.83 -2.39
C ALA A 137 3.43 13.25 -1.53
N VAL A 138 4.67 13.38 -2.00
CA VAL A 138 5.91 12.92 -1.37
C VAL A 138 6.91 14.07 -1.36
N HIS A 139 7.94 13.99 -0.51
CA HIS A 139 8.95 15.05 -0.30
C HIS A 139 8.41 16.39 0.22
N VAL A 140 7.17 16.41 0.71
CA VAL A 140 6.59 17.55 1.46
C VAL A 140 7.11 17.63 2.90
N PHE A 141 7.79 16.59 3.39
CA PHE A 141 8.54 16.57 4.65
C PHE A 141 10.00 16.19 4.38
N LYS A 142 10.92 16.70 5.22
CA LYS A 142 12.34 16.31 5.18
C LYS A 142 12.49 14.80 5.48
N PRO A 143 13.07 13.99 4.57
CA PRO A 143 13.28 12.56 4.82
C PRO A 143 14.46 12.31 5.77
N ARG A 144 14.59 11.06 6.23
CA ARG A 144 15.68 10.63 7.13
C ARG A 144 17.06 10.64 6.45
N SER A 145 17.11 10.43 5.14
CA SER A 145 18.32 10.49 4.32
C SER A 145 18.25 11.69 3.39
N THR A 146 19.25 12.58 3.43
CA THR A 146 19.22 13.85 2.68
C THR A 146 20.33 13.98 1.62
N GLY A 147 21.23 13.00 1.53
CA GLY A 147 22.19 12.88 0.42
C GLY A 147 21.59 12.12 -0.75
N GLU A 148 22.33 11.17 -1.33
CA GLU A 148 21.84 10.32 -2.43
C GLU A 148 20.57 9.53 -2.08
N GLY A 149 20.42 9.16 -0.81
CA GLY A 149 19.21 8.52 -0.29
C GLY A 149 17.95 9.40 -0.31
N LEU A 150 18.03 10.67 -0.73
CA LEU A 150 16.87 11.56 -0.87
C LEU A 150 15.82 11.00 -1.83
N GLY A 151 16.25 10.34 -2.91
CA GLY A 151 15.34 9.71 -3.87
C GLY A 151 14.65 8.44 -3.34
N ARG A 152 15.06 7.95 -2.15
CA ARG A 152 14.51 6.74 -1.52
C ARG A 152 13.38 7.11 -0.56
N ALA A 153 12.24 7.48 -1.11
CA ALA A 153 10.99 7.56 -0.35
C ALA A 153 10.28 6.20 -0.35
N TRP A 154 9.46 5.93 0.68
CA TRP A 154 8.60 4.73 0.71
C TRP A 154 7.49 4.81 -0.35
N TYR A 155 6.88 5.98 -0.50
CA TYR A 155 5.87 6.23 -1.53
C TYR A 155 6.55 6.83 -2.78
N PRO A 156 5.99 6.70 -3.98
CA PRO A 156 6.70 7.04 -5.22
C PRO A 156 7.24 8.48 -5.24
N PRO A 157 8.56 8.68 -5.44
CA PRO A 157 9.20 9.99 -5.31
C PRO A 157 8.81 11.00 -6.40
N TRP A 158 8.20 10.52 -7.49
CA TRP A 158 7.65 11.36 -8.57
C TRP A 158 6.26 11.91 -8.26
N ASN A 159 5.61 11.50 -7.17
CA ASN A 159 4.30 12.04 -6.77
C ASN A 159 4.48 13.37 -6.03
N SER A 160 4.28 14.48 -6.74
CA SER A 160 4.52 15.84 -6.25
C SER A 160 3.27 16.56 -5.72
N GLY A 161 2.16 15.85 -5.47
CA GLY A 161 0.90 16.47 -5.04
C GLY A 161 0.09 17.12 -6.18
N SER A 162 0.36 16.76 -7.43
CA SER A 162 -0.32 17.35 -8.60
C SER A 162 -1.84 17.13 -8.58
N SER A 163 -2.32 15.98 -8.06
CA SER A 163 -3.76 15.75 -7.89
C SER A 163 -4.39 16.79 -6.96
N ALA A 164 -3.79 16.98 -5.77
CA ALA A 164 -4.31 17.91 -4.77
C ALA A 164 -4.26 19.36 -5.27
N TYR A 165 -3.15 19.75 -5.91
CA TYR A 165 -3.05 21.07 -6.53
C TYR A 165 -4.14 21.30 -7.57
N PHE A 166 -4.27 20.36 -8.52
CA PHE A 166 -5.20 20.50 -9.65
C PHE A 166 -6.65 20.60 -9.17
N THR A 167 -7.05 19.75 -8.21
CA THR A 167 -8.42 19.76 -7.68
C THR A 167 -8.70 21.02 -6.85
N LEU A 168 -7.75 21.46 -6.01
CA LEU A 168 -7.88 22.73 -5.27
C LEU A 168 -8.03 23.92 -6.22
N ARG A 169 -7.21 23.98 -7.27
CA ARG A 169 -7.27 25.07 -8.27
C ARG A 169 -8.55 25.04 -9.10
N ALA A 170 -9.14 23.87 -9.30
CA ALA A 170 -10.45 23.71 -9.92
C ALA A 170 -11.62 24.04 -8.97
N GLY A 171 -11.35 24.40 -7.71
CA GLY A 171 -12.38 24.73 -6.71
C GLY A 171 -13.08 23.51 -6.09
N ALA A 172 -12.50 22.31 -6.22
CA ALA A 172 -13.07 21.11 -5.63
C ALA A 172 -12.90 21.10 -4.10
N GLU A 173 -13.93 20.63 -3.39
CA GLU A 173 -13.85 20.40 -1.95
C GLU A 173 -12.82 19.31 -1.62
N MET A 174 -11.99 19.58 -0.61
CA MET A 174 -11.02 18.62 -0.08
C MET A 174 -11.49 18.12 1.29
N THR A 175 -11.16 16.88 1.63
CA THR A 175 -11.48 16.28 2.92
C THR A 175 -10.26 15.57 3.52
N CYS A 176 -10.22 15.45 4.85
CA CYS A 176 -9.23 14.70 5.61
C CYS A 176 -7.76 15.04 5.27
N GLN A 177 -7.45 16.30 4.93
CA GLN A 177 -6.11 16.72 4.51
C GLN A 177 -5.08 16.68 5.64
N GLU A 178 -5.54 16.65 6.88
CA GLU A 178 -4.75 16.45 8.10
C GLU A 178 -4.25 15.00 8.26
N VAL A 179 -4.88 14.05 7.57
CA VAL A 179 -4.52 12.63 7.66
C VAL A 179 -3.28 12.37 6.82
N ARG A 180 -2.21 11.95 7.50
CA ARG A 180 -0.94 11.55 6.89
C ARG A 180 -0.62 10.10 7.24
N PHE A 181 -0.10 9.36 6.26
CA PHE A 181 0.37 8.00 6.48
C PHE A 181 1.86 7.99 6.81
N ILE A 182 2.21 7.38 7.95
CA ILE A 182 3.60 7.21 8.38
C ILE A 182 3.94 5.71 8.36
N PRO A 183 4.65 5.24 7.33
CA PRO A 183 4.94 3.82 7.18
C PRO A 183 6.06 3.40 8.15
N VAL A 184 5.82 2.34 8.93
CA VAL A 184 6.88 1.61 9.64
C VAL A 184 7.38 0.50 8.73
N ARG A 185 8.67 0.54 8.39
CA ARG A 185 9.32 -0.29 7.35
C ARG A 185 10.74 -0.64 7.77
N PHE A 186 11.40 -1.51 7.01
CA PHE A 186 12.84 -1.68 7.15
C PHE A 186 13.58 -0.34 7.01
N LYS A 187 14.52 -0.10 7.92
CA LYS A 187 15.24 1.17 8.02
C LYS A 187 15.97 1.49 6.71
N ASP A 188 16.00 2.77 6.36
CA ASP A 188 16.66 3.38 5.19
C ASP A 188 16.05 3.04 3.83
N ALA A 189 15.97 1.76 3.46
CA ALA A 189 15.48 1.33 2.16
C ALA A 189 13.93 1.25 2.07
N TYR A 190 13.25 1.26 3.22
CA TYR A 190 11.80 1.18 3.34
C TYR A 190 11.15 -0.10 2.79
N GLY A 191 11.87 -1.22 2.87
CA GLY A 191 11.36 -2.56 2.55
C GLY A 191 10.04 -2.90 3.24
N PRO A 192 9.17 -3.71 2.61
CA PRO A 192 7.88 -4.07 3.16
C PRO A 192 8.04 -4.93 4.42
N VAL A 193 7.00 -4.91 5.24
CA VAL A 193 6.95 -5.63 6.53
C VAL A 193 5.68 -6.48 6.63
N GLY A 194 4.82 -6.42 5.62
CA GLY A 194 3.53 -7.09 5.61
C GLY A 194 3.70 -8.60 5.69
N ALA A 195 4.39 -9.19 4.70
CA ALA A 195 4.64 -10.62 4.66
C ALA A 195 5.41 -11.07 5.90
N TRP A 196 6.38 -10.29 6.37
CA TRP A 196 7.11 -10.58 7.60
C TRP A 196 6.22 -10.72 8.83
N PHE A 197 5.27 -9.80 9.06
CA PHE A 197 4.37 -9.89 10.20
C PHE A 197 3.25 -10.92 9.98
N LEU A 198 2.68 -10.97 8.78
CA LEU A 198 1.43 -11.67 8.50
C LEU A 198 1.66 -13.09 7.99
N LEU A 199 2.63 -13.31 7.11
CA LEU A 199 2.96 -14.63 6.57
C LEU A 199 4.00 -15.34 7.43
N PHE A 200 5.18 -14.73 7.60
CA PHE A 200 6.32 -15.32 8.32
C PHE A 200 6.19 -15.25 9.86
N LYS A 201 5.19 -14.52 10.38
CA LYS A 201 4.94 -14.35 11.81
C LYS A 201 6.16 -13.84 12.60
N SER A 202 6.96 -12.99 11.96
CA SER A 202 8.05 -12.28 12.62
C SER A 202 7.50 -11.32 13.67
N ARG A 203 8.31 -11.07 14.71
CA ARG A 203 8.03 -10.08 15.74
C ARG A 203 8.98 -8.90 15.62
N ALA A 204 8.55 -7.74 16.11
CA ALA A 204 9.38 -6.56 16.23
C ALA A 204 9.75 -6.31 17.69
N THR A 205 11.05 -6.20 17.96
CA THR A 205 11.57 -6.01 19.32
C THR A 205 12.45 -4.77 19.41
N ASN A 206 12.51 -4.15 20.57
CA ASN A 206 13.46 -3.09 20.87
C ASN A 206 14.87 -3.64 21.15
N ALA A 207 15.85 -2.75 21.39
CA ALA A 207 17.25 -3.12 21.59
C ALA A 207 17.49 -4.00 22.84
N PHE A 208 16.56 -3.97 23.79
CA PHE A 208 16.57 -4.77 25.01
C PHE A 208 15.83 -6.10 24.86
N GLY A 209 15.32 -6.42 23.67
CA GLY A 209 14.58 -7.64 23.36
C GLY A 209 13.08 -7.57 23.66
N GLY A 210 12.59 -6.44 24.17
CA GLY A 210 11.18 -6.26 24.51
C GLY A 210 10.30 -6.06 23.28
N GLU A 211 9.12 -6.69 23.28
CA GLU A 211 8.14 -6.59 22.19
C GLU A 211 7.10 -5.51 22.53
N TYR A 212 7.21 -4.33 21.90
CA TYR A 212 6.40 -3.17 22.26
C TYR A 212 4.89 -3.39 22.10
N MET A 213 4.46 -4.23 21.15
CA MET A 213 3.04 -4.58 20.96
C MET A 213 2.47 -5.44 22.11
N VAL A 214 3.34 -6.13 22.85
CA VAL A 214 2.97 -6.98 23.99
C VAL A 214 3.14 -6.20 25.29
N GLU A 215 4.31 -5.61 25.51
CA GLU A 215 4.66 -4.92 26.75
C GLU A 215 3.84 -3.65 26.96
N ARG A 216 3.49 -2.94 25.88
CA ARG A 216 2.67 -1.72 25.94
C ARG A 216 1.19 -1.96 25.67
N LYS A 217 0.71 -3.19 25.79
CA LYS A 217 -0.71 -3.50 25.54
C LYS A 217 -1.66 -2.63 26.38
N ALA A 218 -1.31 -2.33 27.62
CA ALA A 218 -2.10 -1.47 28.52
C ALA A 218 -2.24 -0.03 27.99
N GLU A 219 -1.29 0.48 27.21
CA GLU A 219 -1.36 1.81 26.59
C GLU A 219 -2.54 1.91 25.60
N LEU A 220 -2.97 0.79 25.02
CA LEU A 220 -4.11 0.75 24.10
C LEU A 220 -5.43 1.04 24.82
N ASP A 221 -5.53 0.86 26.13
CA ASP A 221 -6.73 1.15 26.90
C ASP A 221 -7.07 2.66 26.90
N ASN A 222 -6.07 3.52 26.66
CA ASN A 222 -6.25 4.97 26.49
C ASN A 222 -7.01 5.34 25.19
N TRP A 223 -7.20 4.39 24.27
CA TRP A 223 -7.81 4.62 22.95
C TRP A 223 -9.21 4.01 22.82
N GLY A 224 -9.87 3.72 23.94
CA GLY A 224 -11.26 3.30 24.00
C GLY A 224 -11.54 2.02 23.19
N THR A 225 -12.56 2.05 22.33
CA THR A 225 -12.93 0.90 21.48
C THR A 225 -11.85 0.58 20.45
N TYR A 226 -11.15 1.58 19.91
CA TYR A 226 -10.14 1.41 18.87
C TYR A 226 -8.91 0.61 19.36
N GLY A 227 -8.50 0.80 20.61
CA GLY A 227 -7.42 0.01 21.22
C GLY A 227 -7.74 -1.48 21.38
N LYS A 228 -9.03 -1.84 21.27
CA LYS A 228 -9.53 -3.22 21.44
C LYS A 228 -9.83 -3.92 20.12
N VAL A 229 -9.84 -3.20 19.00
CA VAL A 229 -10.11 -3.76 17.66
C VAL A 229 -9.00 -4.72 17.22
N LYS A 230 -9.36 -5.75 16.45
CA LYS A 230 -8.39 -6.66 15.81
C LYS A 230 -8.60 -6.67 14.28
N PRO A 231 -7.56 -6.37 13.48
CA PRO A 231 -6.21 -5.94 13.89
C PRO A 231 -6.21 -4.54 14.56
N ILE A 232 -5.20 -4.26 15.39
CA ILE A 232 -5.02 -2.94 16.01
C ILE A 232 -4.78 -1.90 14.91
N PRO A 233 -5.44 -0.72 14.95
CA PRO A 233 -5.22 0.35 13.98
C PRO A 233 -3.74 0.66 13.74
N ALA A 234 -3.35 0.86 12.48
CA ALA A 234 -1.95 1.03 12.08
C ALA A 234 -1.24 2.19 12.80
N ASN A 235 -1.93 3.32 12.96
CA ASN A 235 -1.43 4.47 13.71
C ASN A 235 -1.14 4.14 15.19
N LEU A 236 -1.98 3.34 15.85
CA LEU A 236 -1.76 2.90 17.24
C LEU A 236 -0.58 1.93 17.33
N ARG A 237 -0.42 1.01 16.37
CA ARG A 237 0.77 0.16 16.28
C ARG A 237 2.06 0.98 16.16
N ASN A 238 2.03 2.03 15.33
CA ASN A 238 3.14 2.96 15.18
C ASN A 238 3.40 3.73 16.48
N TYR A 239 2.34 4.17 17.17
CA TYR A 239 2.44 4.91 18.42
C TYR A 239 3.16 4.11 19.51
N LEU A 240 2.82 2.83 19.69
CA LEU A 240 3.49 1.98 20.68
C LEU A 240 5.00 1.83 20.41
N GLY A 241 5.38 1.61 19.14
CA GLY A 241 6.80 1.56 18.75
C GLY A 241 7.51 2.91 18.93
N MET A 242 6.80 4.02 18.70
CA MET A 242 7.33 5.36 18.90
C MET A 242 7.64 5.65 20.38
N LEU A 243 6.81 5.19 21.31
CA LEU A 243 7.06 5.33 22.75
C LEU A 243 8.37 4.65 23.16
N ASP A 244 8.64 3.44 22.66
CA ASP A 244 9.92 2.76 22.89
C ASP A 244 11.11 3.59 22.39
N VAL A 245 11.02 4.13 21.18
CA VAL A 245 12.08 4.97 20.61
C VAL A 245 12.28 6.25 21.43
N MET A 246 11.21 6.90 21.88
CA MET A 246 11.26 8.12 22.69
C MET A 246 11.87 7.88 24.08
N GLU A 247 11.67 6.69 24.65
CA GLU A 247 12.30 6.26 25.90
C GLU A 247 13.75 5.76 25.72
N GLY A 248 14.32 5.87 24.51
CA GLY A 248 15.69 5.44 24.24
C GLY A 248 15.86 3.91 24.11
N LYS A 249 14.78 3.16 23.91
CA LYS A 249 14.81 1.69 23.73
C LYS A 249 15.11 1.26 22.29
N GLY A 250 15.21 2.20 21.36
CA GLY A 250 15.63 1.89 19.99
C GLY A 250 17.07 1.37 19.91
N PRO A 251 17.49 0.80 18.77
CA PRO A 251 16.71 0.54 17.55
C PRO A 251 15.62 -0.54 17.70
N ILE A 252 14.62 -0.49 16.82
CA ILE A 252 13.60 -1.54 16.68
C ILE A 252 14.06 -2.51 15.60
N TYR A 253 14.15 -3.78 15.94
CA TYR A 253 14.55 -4.88 15.07
C TYR A 253 13.34 -5.72 14.68
N MET A 254 13.20 -5.98 13.38
CA MET A 254 12.37 -7.07 12.89
C MET A 254 13.16 -8.37 12.98
N ARG A 255 12.66 -9.34 13.75
CA ARG A 255 13.32 -10.61 14.03
C ARG A 255 13.11 -11.60 12.89
N THR A 256 13.65 -11.30 11.71
CA THR A 256 13.53 -12.17 10.53
C THR A 256 14.27 -13.49 10.75
N GLU A 257 15.41 -13.44 11.45
CA GLU A 257 16.21 -14.60 11.82
C GLU A 257 15.42 -15.60 12.66
N GLU A 258 14.69 -15.12 13.67
CA GLU A 258 13.89 -15.96 14.56
C GLU A 258 12.69 -16.55 13.80
N ALA A 259 12.06 -15.74 12.94
CA ALA A 259 10.91 -16.15 12.14
C ALA A 259 11.27 -17.31 11.20
N LEU A 260 12.33 -17.14 10.42
CA LEU A 260 12.80 -18.17 9.48
C LEU A 260 13.27 -19.43 10.20
N GLN A 261 14.02 -19.29 11.30
CA GLN A 261 14.46 -20.43 12.10
C GLN A 261 13.28 -21.22 12.66
N LYS A 262 12.23 -20.55 13.13
CA LYS A 262 11.03 -21.20 13.67
C LYS A 262 10.28 -22.00 12.60
N ILE A 263 10.14 -21.46 11.39
CA ILE A 263 9.50 -22.17 10.27
C ILE A 263 10.38 -23.34 9.79
N ALA A 264 11.69 -23.14 9.70
CA ALA A 264 12.61 -24.22 9.33
C ALA A 264 12.60 -25.35 10.37
N ALA A 265 12.53 -25.02 11.66
CA ALA A 265 12.48 -26.00 12.75
C ALA A 265 11.21 -26.84 12.76
N SER A 266 10.10 -26.37 12.17
CA SER A 266 8.86 -27.16 12.06
C SER A 266 8.92 -28.24 10.98
N VAL A 267 9.98 -28.29 10.17
CA VAL A 267 10.20 -29.33 9.14
C VAL A 267 11.18 -30.37 9.69
N PRO A 268 10.73 -31.59 10.05
CA PRO A 268 11.60 -32.58 10.71
C PRO A 268 12.73 -33.07 9.81
N ASP A 269 12.44 -33.35 8.53
CA ASP A 269 13.40 -33.86 7.55
C ASP A 269 14.43 -32.79 7.14
N GLU A 270 15.72 -33.14 7.16
CA GLU A 270 16.81 -32.19 6.89
C GLU A 270 16.85 -31.74 5.42
N LYS A 271 16.52 -32.63 4.48
CA LYS A 271 16.55 -32.32 3.04
C LYS A 271 15.39 -31.42 2.67
N GLU A 272 14.19 -31.72 3.16
CA GLU A 272 13.00 -30.88 2.97
C GLU A 272 13.15 -29.54 3.70
N ARG A 273 13.83 -29.50 4.85
CA ARG A 273 14.15 -28.24 5.54
C ARG A 273 15.04 -27.33 4.70
N LYS A 274 16.10 -27.87 4.08
CA LYS A 274 16.98 -27.08 3.18
C LYS A 274 16.21 -26.52 1.98
N LYS A 275 15.31 -27.31 1.39
CA LYS A 275 14.41 -26.83 0.32
C LYS A 275 13.46 -25.74 0.83
N LYS A 276 12.85 -25.94 2.00
CA LYS A 276 11.92 -24.97 2.59
C LYS A 276 12.62 -23.65 2.92
N ILE A 277 13.85 -23.67 3.44
CA ILE A 277 14.63 -22.44 3.67
C ILE A 277 14.82 -21.67 2.37
N LYS A 278 15.30 -22.33 1.30
CA LYS A 278 15.50 -21.68 0.01
C LYS A 278 14.20 -21.09 -0.53
N HIS A 279 13.10 -21.83 -0.40
CA HIS A 279 11.79 -21.36 -0.81
C HIS A 279 11.32 -20.15 0.01
N LEU A 280 11.50 -20.16 1.34
CA LEU A 280 11.19 -19.00 2.20
C LEU A 280 12.02 -17.77 1.84
N GLU A 281 13.28 -17.94 1.43
CA GLU A 281 14.13 -16.85 0.95
C GLU A 281 13.60 -16.26 -0.37
N GLU A 282 13.13 -17.10 -1.29
CA GLU A 282 12.48 -16.68 -2.53
C GLU A 282 11.17 -15.92 -2.23
N GLU A 283 10.30 -16.47 -1.37
CA GLU A 283 9.05 -15.81 -0.96
C GLU A 283 9.31 -14.46 -0.27
N ALA A 284 10.34 -14.38 0.57
CA ALA A 284 10.74 -13.14 1.22
C ALA A 284 11.27 -12.11 0.23
N TRP A 285 11.94 -12.54 -0.85
CA TRP A 285 12.44 -11.66 -1.90
C TRP A 285 11.30 -11.11 -2.78
N GLU A 286 10.29 -11.91 -3.08
CA GLU A 286 9.12 -11.47 -3.84
C GLU A 286 8.38 -10.33 -3.12
N ASP A 287 8.25 -10.37 -1.78
CA ASP A 287 7.70 -9.25 -0.99
C ASP A 287 8.45 -7.94 -1.27
N PHE A 288 9.79 -7.97 -1.45
CA PHE A 288 10.57 -6.78 -1.80
C PHE A 288 10.38 -6.32 -3.25
N LEU A 289 10.08 -7.22 -4.19
CA LEU A 289 9.88 -6.91 -5.61
C LEU A 289 8.49 -6.32 -5.89
N ASP A 290 7.49 -6.66 -5.08
CA ASP A 290 6.16 -6.07 -5.13
C ASP A 290 6.15 -4.56 -4.79
N MET A 291 7.28 -3.97 -4.39
CA MET A 291 7.45 -2.53 -4.23
C MET A 291 7.93 -1.86 -5.53
N CYS A 292 7.02 -1.61 -6.49
CA CYS A 292 7.08 -0.50 -7.46
C CYS A 292 5.76 -0.33 -8.23
#